data_AF-A0A9P0NQ63-F1
#
_entry.id   AF-A0A9P0NQ63-F1
#
_cell.length_a   1.000
_cell.length_b   1.000
_cell.length_c   1.000
_cell.angle_alpha   90.00
_cell.angle_beta   90.00
_cell.angle_gamma   90.00
#
_symmetry.space_group_name_H-M   'P 1'
#
loop_
_entity.id
_entity.type
_entity.pdbx_description
1 polymer ?
#
loop_
_entity_poly.entity_id
_entity_poly.type
_entity_poly.pdbx_seq_one_letter_code
_entity_poly.pdbx_strand_id
1 'polypeptide(L)'
;MIKFERVHRKALLDWGVTEADFVEFEHKEDDLRQCTICNTTLFVSAVSCLCDKKRLACLRHFKQLCDCSAQMHVFKYRYTIDEFPTLLRNVKAIAETAYDD
;
A
#
# COMPACT_ATOMS: atom_id res chain seq x y z
N MET A 1 -2.49 -0.52 12.62
CA MET A 1 -1.99 -0.64 11.23
C MET A 1 -2.99 -1.36 10.30
N ILE A 2 -3.28 -2.65 10.49
CA ILE A 2 -4.19 -3.42 9.59
C ILE A 2 -5.58 -2.80 9.44
N LYS A 3 -6.19 -2.31 10.53
CA LYS A 3 -7.53 -1.68 10.48
C LYS A 3 -7.56 -0.50 9.51
N PHE A 4 -6.52 0.35 9.56
CA PHE A 4 -6.39 1.47 8.64
C PHE A 4 -6.21 0.97 7.21
N GLU A 5 -5.34 -0.01 6.98
CA GLU A 5 -5.11 -0.55 5.63
C GLU A 5 -6.41 -1.08 4.99
N ARG A 6 -7.24 -1.81 5.75
CA ARG A 6 -8.55 -2.29 5.29
C ARG A 6 -9.48 -1.16 4.87
N VAL A 7 -9.58 -0.11 5.69
CA VAL A 7 -10.43 1.05 5.41
C VAL A 7 -9.97 1.78 4.14
N HIS A 8 -8.67 2.02 3.99
CA HIS A 8 -8.14 2.74 2.84
C HIS A 8 -8.23 1.92 1.54
N ARG A 9 -7.96 0.60 1.58
CA ARG A 9 -8.15 -0.26 0.40
C ARG A 9 -9.61 -0.30 -0.03
N LYS A 10 -10.54 -0.42 0.93
CA LYS A 10 -11.98 -0.36 0.62
C LYS A 10 -12.35 0.97 -0.04
N ALA A 11 -11.89 2.10 0.50
CA ALA A 11 -12.18 3.41 -0.08
C ALA A 11 -11.63 3.55 -1.51
N LEU A 12 -10.48 2.95 -1.83
CA LEU A 12 -9.91 2.93 -3.17
C LEU A 12 -10.76 2.10 -4.15
N LEU A 13 -11.19 0.90 -3.74
CA LEU A 13 -12.03 0.03 -4.55
C LEU A 13 -13.42 0.64 -4.76
N ASP A 14 -14.03 1.19 -3.70
CA ASP A 14 -15.31 1.91 -3.77
C ASP A 14 -15.23 3.15 -4.68
N TRP A 15 -14.04 3.74 -4.84
CA TRP A 15 -13.81 4.84 -5.79
C TRP A 15 -13.78 4.38 -7.26
N GLY A 16 -13.57 3.09 -7.53
CA GLY A 16 -13.67 2.49 -8.86
C GLY A 16 -12.35 2.00 -9.46
N VAL A 17 -11.30 1.82 -8.65
CA VAL A 17 -10.07 1.15 -9.10
C VAL A 17 -10.33 -0.33 -9.23
N THR A 18 -10.02 -0.90 -10.40
CA THR A 18 -10.22 -2.32 -10.71
C THR A 18 -8.91 -3.08 -10.87
N GLU A 19 -7.85 -2.39 -11.32
CA GLU A 19 -6.55 -3.00 -11.56
C GLU A 19 -5.72 -3.08 -10.28
N ALA A 20 -5.04 -4.20 -10.08
CA ALA A 20 -4.18 -4.43 -8.93
C ALA A 20 -2.89 -5.17 -9.29
N ASP A 21 -1.75 -4.63 -8.84
CA ASP A 21 -0.41 -5.17 -9.09
C ASP A 21 0.30 -5.52 -7.78
N PHE A 22 0.94 -6.68 -7.75
CA PHE A 22 1.86 -7.05 -6.69
C PHE A 22 3.21 -6.32 -6.87
N VAL A 23 3.74 -5.77 -5.77
CA VAL A 23 5.01 -5.02 -5.78
C VAL A 23 5.84 -5.31 -4.54
N GLU A 24 7.12 -5.62 -4.75
CA GLU A 24 8.15 -5.70 -3.70
C GLU A 24 8.77 -4.31 -3.47
N PHE A 25 8.18 -3.53 -2.57
CA PHE A 25 8.63 -2.16 -2.27
C PHE A 25 10.02 -2.12 -1.62
N GLU A 26 10.46 -3.21 -0.97
CA GLU A 26 11.78 -3.36 -0.39
C GLU A 26 12.90 -3.32 -1.45
N HIS A 27 12.62 -3.77 -2.67
CA HIS A 27 13.57 -3.82 -3.79
C HIS A 27 13.53 -2.55 -4.68
N LYS A 28 12.68 -1.57 -4.35
CA LYS A 28 12.61 -0.29 -5.06
C LYS A 28 13.54 0.74 -4.43
N GLU A 29 14.16 1.57 -5.27
CA GLU A 29 14.91 2.74 -4.83
C GLU A 29 14.02 3.66 -3.97
N ASP A 30 14.61 4.31 -2.96
CA ASP A 30 13.90 5.10 -1.94
C ASP A 30 12.99 6.17 -2.53
N ASP A 31 13.48 6.90 -3.53
CA ASP A 31 12.73 7.97 -4.19
C ASP A 31 11.53 7.42 -4.98
N LEU A 32 11.64 6.18 -5.49
CA LEU A 32 10.59 5.51 -6.26
C LEU A 32 9.53 4.84 -5.38
N ARG A 33 9.70 4.88 -4.04
CA ARG A 33 8.72 4.34 -3.08
C ARG A 33 8.11 5.42 -2.19
N GLN A 34 8.17 6.70 -2.55
CA GLN A 34 7.54 7.76 -1.76
C GLN A 34 6.21 8.22 -2.35
N CYS A 35 5.27 8.57 -1.47
CA CYS A 35 4.09 9.30 -1.89
C CYS A 35 4.50 10.71 -2.36
N THR A 36 4.18 11.04 -3.61
CA THR A 36 4.50 12.36 -4.20
C THR A 36 3.78 13.56 -3.55
N ILE A 37 2.84 13.31 -2.64
CA ILE A 37 2.05 14.33 -1.94
C ILE A 37 2.55 14.56 -0.51
N CYS A 38 2.84 13.50 0.23
CA CYS A 38 3.19 13.59 1.66
C CYS A 38 4.55 13.00 2.02
N ASN A 39 5.36 12.61 1.03
CA ASN A 39 6.71 12.06 1.15
C ASN A 39 6.82 10.83 2.08
N THR A 40 5.69 10.20 2.40
CA THR A 40 5.68 8.98 3.20
C THR A 40 6.23 7.83 2.35
N THR A 41 7.21 7.11 2.88
CA THR A 41 7.69 5.85 2.31
C THR A 41 6.58 4.81 2.28
N LEU A 42 6.34 4.25 1.11
CA LEU A 42 5.31 3.28 0.79
C LEU A 42 5.92 1.89 0.87
N PHE A 43 5.24 1.00 1.60
CA PHE A 43 5.71 -0.37 1.83
C PHE A 43 4.58 -1.39 1.69
N VAL A 44 3.43 -1.08 2.26
CA VAL A 44 2.28 -2.00 2.25
C VAL A 44 1.46 -1.87 0.97
N SER A 45 1.19 -0.62 0.59
CA SER A 45 0.29 -0.29 -0.48
C SER A 45 0.58 1.09 -1.07
N ALA A 46 0.20 1.25 -2.33
CA ALA A 46 0.31 2.48 -3.08
C ALA A 46 -0.74 2.54 -4.19
N VAL A 47 -0.85 3.70 -4.82
CA VAL A 47 -1.59 3.88 -6.08
C VAL A 47 -0.65 4.50 -7.10
N SER A 48 -0.67 3.98 -8.32
CA SER A 48 -0.09 4.62 -9.50
C SER A 48 -1.18 4.89 -10.54
N CYS A 49 -0.89 5.72 -11.54
CA CYS A 49 -1.78 5.91 -12.68
C CYS A 49 -1.04 5.55 -13.98
N LEU A 50 -1.79 5.08 -14.98
CA LEU A 50 -1.24 4.81 -16.31
C LEU A 50 -0.74 6.07 -17.03
N CYS A 51 -1.22 7.26 -16.63
CA CYS A 51 -0.78 8.53 -17.22
C CYS A 51 0.67 8.89 -16.86
N ASP A 52 1.16 8.46 -15.70
CA ASP A 52 2.53 8.64 -15.25
C ASP A 52 2.90 7.55 -14.24
N LYS A 53 3.61 6.53 -14.72
CA LYS A 53 4.01 5.36 -13.92
C LYS A 53 5.09 5.68 -12.88
N LYS A 54 5.75 6.84 -12.96
CA LYS A 54 6.81 7.25 -12.03
C LYS A 54 6.24 7.81 -10.74
N ARG A 55 5.02 8.37 -10.79
CA ARG A 55 4.37 8.97 -9.61
C ARG A 55 3.60 7.92 -8.82
N LEU A 56 3.80 7.93 -7.51
CA LEU A 56 3.04 7.14 -6.55
C LEU A 56 2.31 8.04 -5.55
N ALA A 57 1.18 7.55 -5.07
CA ALA A 57 0.46 8.11 -3.93
C ALA A 57 0.20 7.02 -2.88
N CYS A 58 0.18 7.41 -1.61
CA CYS A 58 -0.38 6.55 -0.58
C CYS A 58 -1.92 6.50 -0.71
N LEU A 59 -2.55 5.52 -0.07
CA LEU A 59 -4.01 5.37 -0.14
C LEU A 59 -4.82 6.49 0.55
N ARG A 60 -4.17 7.48 1.19
CA ARG A 60 -4.83 8.70 1.66
C ARG A 60 -4.92 9.78 0.58
N HIS A 61 -4.00 9.75 -0.39
CA HIS A 61 -3.82 10.80 -1.39
C HIS A 61 -4.07 10.31 -2.82
N PHE A 62 -4.70 9.14 -3.01
CA PHE A 62 -4.92 8.58 -4.36
C PHE A 62 -5.71 9.52 -5.28
N LYS A 63 -6.70 10.25 -4.75
CA LYS A 63 -7.46 11.26 -5.52
C LYS A 63 -6.67 12.52 -5.86
N GLN A 64 -5.49 12.70 -5.24
CA GLN A 64 -4.62 13.85 -5.48
C GLN A 64 -3.45 13.49 -6.42
N LEU A 65 -3.40 12.24 -6.92
CA LEU A 65 -2.34 11.80 -7.81
C LEU A 65 -2.44 12.48 -9.17
N CYS A 66 -3.63 12.44 -9.79
CA CYS A 66 -3.97 13.13 -11.04
C CYS A 66 -5.49 13.20 -11.22
N ASP A 67 -5.93 13.86 -12.30
CA ASP A 67 -7.36 14.04 -12.64
C ASP A 67 -7.95 12.88 -13.48
N CYS A 68 -7.19 11.79 -13.70
CA CYS A 68 -7.67 10.65 -14.47
C CYS A 68 -8.81 9.91 -13.75
N SER A 69 -9.62 9.17 -14.51
CA SER A 69 -10.66 8.32 -13.92
C SER A 69 -10.05 7.22 -13.04
N ALA A 70 -10.83 6.70 -12.08
CA ALA A 70 -10.38 5.64 -11.18
C ALA A 70 -9.89 4.38 -11.92
N GLN A 71 -10.46 4.08 -13.09
CA GLN A 71 -10.10 2.93 -13.93
C GLN A 71 -8.69 3.03 -14.53
N MET A 72 -8.13 4.24 -14.64
CA MET A 72 -6.75 4.44 -15.08
C MET A 72 -5.73 4.26 -13.95
N HIS A 73 -6.20 4.12 -12.71
CA HIS A 73 -5.35 3.91 -11.55
C HIS A 73 -5.14 2.43 -11.32
N VAL A 74 -3.96 2.10 -10.79
CA VAL A 74 -3.58 0.72 -10.44
C VAL A 74 -3.26 0.70 -8.96
N PHE A 75 -3.96 -0.18 -8.25
CA PHE A 75 -3.68 -0.46 -6.85
C PHE A 75 -2.42 -1.31 -6.73
N LYS A 76 -1.41 -0.86 -5.98
CA LYS A 76 -0.17 -1.60 -5.77
C LYS A 76 -0.14 -2.14 -4.35
N TYR A 77 0.16 -3.42 -4.17
CA TYR A 77 0.19 -4.05 -2.85
C TYR A 77 1.37 -5.01 -2.68
N ARG A 78 1.89 -5.07 -1.46
CA ARG A 78 2.94 -6.02 -1.08
C ARG A 78 2.39 -7.32 -0.49
N TYR A 79 1.28 -7.20 0.23
CA TYR A 79 0.60 -8.30 0.90
C TYR A 79 -0.90 -8.15 0.70
N THR A 80 -1.56 -9.29 0.52
CA THR A 80 -3.02 -9.40 0.59
C THR A 80 -3.50 -9.10 2.00
N ILE A 81 -4.77 -8.75 2.14
CA ILE A 81 -5.38 -8.46 3.44
C ILE A 81 -5.36 -9.69 4.38
N ASP A 82 -5.31 -10.90 3.81
CA ASP A 82 -5.33 -12.17 4.55
C ASP A 82 -3.92 -12.63 4.99
N GLU A 83 -2.87 -12.14 4.35
CA GLU A 83 -1.47 -12.38 4.77
C GLU A 83 -1.07 -11.50 5.97
N PHE A 84 -1.70 -10.34 6.13
CA PHE A 84 -1.40 -9.39 7.21
C PHE A 84 -1.52 -9.97 8.64
N PRO A 85 -2.61 -10.70 9.00
CA PRO A 85 -2.73 -11.34 10.30
C PRO A 85 -1.63 -12.36 10.60
N THR A 86 -1.19 -13.12 9.59
CA THR A 86 -0.14 -14.14 9.75
C THR A 86 1.20 -13.51 10.09
N LEU A 87 1.57 -12.42 9.40
CA LEU A 87 2.79 -11.66 9.70
C LEU A 87 2.78 -11.12 11.14
N LEU A 88 1.63 -10.60 11.61
CA LEU A 88 1.52 -10.13 12.99
C LEU A 88 1.58 -11.26 14.02
N ARG A 89 1.01 -12.43 13.73
CA ARG A 89 1.09 -13.59 14.63
C ARG A 89 2.52 -14.04 14.83
N ASN A 90 3.31 -14.10 13.76
CA ASN A 90 4.72 -14.50 13.84
C ASN A 90 5.54 -13.50 14.68
N VAL A 91 5.33 -12.20 14.48
CA VAL A 91 5.98 -11.16 15.31
C VAL A 91 5.56 -11.29 16.78
N LYS A 92 4.28 -11.54 17.05
CA LYS A 92 3.76 -11.70 18.42
C LYS A 92 4.37 -12.93 19.10
N ALA A 93 4.45 -14.05 18.41
CA ALA A 93 5.05 -15.27 18.94
C ALA A 93 6.53 -15.07 19.28
N ILE A 94 7.30 -14.41 18.41
CA ILE A 94 8.72 -14.09 18.67
C ILE A 94 8.85 -13.16 19.88
N ALA A 95 8.02 -12.11 19.96
CA ALA A 95 8.02 -11.21 21.10
C ALA A 95 7.73 -11.95 22.41
N GLU A 96 6.71 -12.81 22.43
CA GLU A 96 6.36 -13.59 23.62
C GLU A 96 7.48 -14.56 24.04
N THR A 97 8.17 -15.20 23.10
CA THR A 97 9.31 -16.08 23.42
C THR A 97 10.58 -15.32 23.85
N ALA A 98 10.74 -14.05 23.48
CA ALA A 98 11.94 -13.27 23.77
C ALA A 98 11.93 -12.59 25.15
N TYR A 99 10.80 -12.62 25.87
CA TYR A 99 10.67 -12.09 27.23
C TYR A 99 10.55 -13.19 28.31
N ASP A 100 10.64 -14.47 27.92
CA ASP A 100 10.62 -15.62 28.81
C ASP A 100 12.03 -16.21 29.10
N ASP A 101 13.10 -15.46 28.77
CA ASP A 101 14.50 -15.72 29.17
C ASP A 101 15.03 -14.59 30.09
#